data_AF-Q3BB10-F1
#
_entry.id   AF-Q3BB10-F1
#
_cell.length_a   1.000
_cell.length_b   1.000
_cell.length_c   1.000
_cell.angle_alpha   90.00
_cell.angle_beta   90.00
_cell.angle_gamma   90.00
#
_symmetry.space_group_name_H-M   'P 1'
#
loop_
_entity.id
_entity.type
_entity.pdbx_description
1 polymer ?
#
loop_
_entity_poly.entity_id
_entity_poly.type
_entity_poly.pdbx_seq_one_letter_code
_entity_poly.pdbx_strand_id
1 'polypeptide(L)'
;DGTLNEKAGPYAGLKIEEAREKIAEDLEKMGLLYKKEKIKHRVLRHTERSSCMAPIELLPKKQWFIKVKDFTDEIVKVAKEINWYPEDMFLRLKDWAESMDWDWVISRQRVFGTPFPFWVCKNGHIVPAREEDLPVDPRFDKPPVEKCPVCGAELEPVTDVLDCWVDSSITPLIITRWYEAIKGDEEAKKWFEHNFPTALRPQGTDIIRTWAFYTIF
;
A
#
# COMPACT_ATOMS: atom_id res chain seq x y z
N ASP A 1 -16.57 4.67 -9.21
CA ASP A 1 -17.05 5.80 -10.05
C ASP A 1 -17.63 6.95 -9.23
N GLY A 2 -17.82 6.79 -7.90
CA GLY A 2 -18.30 7.86 -7.03
C GLY A 2 -19.82 8.03 -7.09
N THR A 3 -20.55 6.97 -7.47
CA THR A 3 -22.00 6.92 -7.43
C THR A 3 -22.48 6.14 -6.20
N LEU A 4 -23.65 6.51 -5.67
CA LEU A 4 -24.26 5.79 -4.56
C LEU A 4 -24.87 4.47 -5.02
N ASN A 5 -24.67 3.41 -4.24
CA ASN A 5 -25.22 2.08 -4.54
C ASN A 5 -26.70 1.96 -4.15
N GLU A 6 -27.29 0.80 -4.45
CA GLU A 6 -28.71 0.50 -4.21
C GLU A 6 -29.15 0.66 -2.74
N LYS A 7 -28.21 0.55 -1.78
CA LYS A 7 -28.52 0.73 -0.35
C LYS A 7 -28.86 2.19 -0.01
N ALA A 8 -28.56 3.13 -0.90
CA ALA A 8 -28.91 4.53 -0.73
C ALA A 8 -30.37 4.86 -1.09
N GLY A 9 -31.18 3.85 -1.44
CA GLY A 9 -32.62 4.00 -1.70
C GLY A 9 -32.90 5.04 -2.80
N PRO A 10 -33.65 6.13 -2.50
CA PRO A 10 -34.03 7.14 -3.51
C PRO A 10 -32.84 7.97 -4.04
N TYR A 11 -31.65 7.79 -3.47
CA TYR A 11 -30.40 8.43 -3.90
C TYR A 11 -29.49 7.50 -4.71
N ALA A 12 -29.88 6.23 -4.89
CA ALA A 12 -29.11 5.28 -5.67
C ALA A 12 -28.87 5.79 -7.10
N GLY A 13 -27.65 5.60 -7.60
CA GLY A 13 -27.22 6.06 -8.94
C GLY A 13 -26.80 7.53 -9.02
N LEU A 14 -27.08 8.34 -8.00
CA LEU A 14 -26.62 9.74 -7.96
C LEU A 14 -25.12 9.81 -7.68
N LYS A 15 -24.45 10.84 -8.23
CA LYS A 15 -23.11 11.19 -7.78
C LYS A 15 -23.15 11.77 -6.37
N ILE A 16 -22.03 11.67 -5.64
CA ILE A 16 -21.93 12.13 -4.25
C ILE A 16 -22.40 13.58 -4.06
N GLU A 17 -21.99 14.51 -4.94
CA GLU A 17 -22.38 15.93 -4.80
C GLU A 17 -23.88 16.14 -5.04
N GLU A 18 -24.45 15.50 -6.07
CA GLU A 18 -25.89 15.56 -6.37
C GLU A 18 -26.72 14.96 -5.22
N ALA A 19 -26.24 13.84 -4.65
CA ALA A 19 -26.89 13.21 -3.51
C ALA A 19 -26.87 14.12 -2.27
N ARG A 20 -25.76 14.81 -2.00
CA ARG A 20 -25.67 15.75 -0.86
C ARG A 20 -26.70 16.88 -0.97
N GLU A 21 -26.89 17.44 -2.15
CA GLU A 21 -27.89 18.48 -2.39
C GLU A 21 -29.32 17.96 -2.17
N LYS A 22 -29.65 16.81 -2.79
CA LYS A 22 -30.98 16.20 -2.68
C LYS A 22 -31.32 15.76 -1.25
N ILE A 23 -30.36 15.20 -0.53
CA ILE A 23 -30.54 14.83 0.89
C ILE A 23 -30.86 16.08 1.72
N ALA A 24 -30.17 17.20 1.49
CA ALA A 24 -30.45 18.44 2.21
C ALA A 24 -31.86 18.98 1.93
N GLU A 25 -32.31 18.94 0.67
CA GLU A 25 -33.67 19.34 0.29
C GLU A 25 -34.75 18.46 0.93
N ASP A 26 -34.54 17.14 0.97
CA ASP A 26 -35.50 16.22 1.58
C ASP A 26 -35.57 16.41 3.10
N LEU A 27 -34.43 16.63 3.76
CA LEU A 27 -34.39 16.97 5.20
C LEU A 27 -35.10 18.30 5.49
N GLU A 28 -35.00 19.29 4.61
CA GLU A 28 -35.72 20.56 4.71
C GLU A 28 -37.24 20.35 4.59
N LYS A 29 -37.69 19.58 3.59
CA LYS A 29 -39.12 19.24 3.41
C LYS A 29 -39.70 18.47 4.60
N MET A 30 -38.88 17.63 5.25
CA MET A 30 -39.28 16.87 6.44
C MET A 30 -39.27 17.72 7.73
N GLY A 31 -38.79 18.96 7.69
CA GLY A 31 -38.63 19.79 8.88
C GLY A 31 -37.51 19.31 9.82
N LEU A 32 -36.58 18.49 9.31
CA LEU A 32 -35.46 17.90 10.07
C LEU A 32 -34.16 18.70 9.89
N LEU A 33 -34.14 19.69 8.99
CA LEU A 33 -32.97 20.53 8.75
C LEU A 33 -32.94 21.73 9.71
N TYR A 34 -31.98 21.73 10.64
CA TYR A 34 -31.80 22.85 11.57
C TYR A 34 -31.12 24.07 10.94
N LYS A 35 -30.03 23.86 10.17
CA LYS A 35 -29.23 24.95 9.57
C LYS A 35 -28.49 24.46 8.33
N LYS A 36 -28.40 25.31 7.31
CA LYS A 36 -27.57 25.11 6.10
C LYS A 36 -26.69 26.34 5.90
N GLU A 37 -25.38 26.15 5.86
CA GLU A 37 -24.42 27.24 5.65
C GLU A 37 -23.23 26.82 4.79
N LYS A 38 -22.63 27.78 4.09
CA LYS A 38 -21.38 27.56 3.35
C LYS A 38 -20.20 27.73 4.28
N ILE A 39 -19.38 26.69 4.39
CA ILE A 39 -18.15 26.71 5.20
C ILE A 39 -16.90 26.68 4.31
N LYS A 40 -15.79 27.16 4.86
CA LYS A 40 -14.45 26.94 4.31
C LYS A 40 -13.74 25.90 5.19
N HIS A 41 -13.36 24.78 4.60
CA HIS A 41 -12.61 23.73 5.28
C HIS A 41 -11.58 23.10 4.33
N ARG A 42 -10.68 22.29 4.89
CA ARG A 42 -9.70 21.54 4.10
C ARG A 42 -10.32 20.22 3.63
N VAL A 43 -10.20 19.94 2.33
CA VAL A 43 -10.62 18.67 1.73
C VAL A 43 -9.37 17.95 1.24
N LEU A 44 -9.19 16.70 1.67
CA LEU A 44 -8.11 15.85 1.17
C LEU A 44 -8.34 15.54 -0.31
N ARG A 45 -7.30 15.70 -1.12
CA ARG A 45 -7.33 15.48 -2.56
C ARG A 45 -6.14 14.63 -2.95
N HIS A 46 -6.25 13.94 -4.07
CA HIS A 46 -5.17 13.16 -4.66
C HIS A 46 -4.10 14.08 -5.27
N THR A 47 -3.36 14.77 -4.41
CA THR A 47 -2.39 15.82 -4.77
C THR A 47 -1.06 15.25 -5.23
N GLU A 48 -0.73 14.01 -4.83
CA GLU A 48 0.48 13.31 -5.26
C GLU A 48 0.46 13.03 -6.77
N ARG A 49 -0.72 13.08 -7.39
CA ARG A 49 -0.92 12.93 -8.82
C ARG A 49 -1.56 14.18 -9.39
N SER A 50 -0.72 15.09 -9.90
CA SER A 50 -1.13 16.38 -10.47
C SER A 50 -2.21 16.28 -11.56
N SER A 51 -2.32 15.15 -12.25
CA SER A 51 -3.35 14.90 -13.26
C SER A 51 -4.72 14.50 -12.71
N CYS A 52 -4.84 14.19 -11.41
CA CYS A 52 -6.09 13.74 -10.80
C CYS A 52 -6.76 14.83 -9.97
N MET A 53 -6.11 15.32 -8.90
CA MET A 53 -6.60 16.38 -8.00
C MET A 53 -8.03 16.18 -7.46
N ALA A 54 -8.58 14.98 -7.60
CA ALA A 54 -9.93 14.63 -7.17
C ALA A 54 -9.98 14.53 -5.63
N PRO A 55 -11.12 14.87 -4.99
CA PRO A 55 -11.34 14.59 -3.58
C PRO A 55 -11.15 13.10 -3.26
N ILE A 56 -10.55 12.83 -2.09
CA ILE A 56 -10.39 11.46 -1.60
C ILE A 56 -11.65 11.07 -0.82
N GLU A 57 -12.15 9.87 -1.12
CA GLU A 57 -13.25 9.23 -0.39
C GLU A 57 -12.73 8.01 0.36
N LEU A 58 -13.18 7.83 1.60
CA LEU A 58 -12.77 6.72 2.45
C LEU A 58 -13.79 5.59 2.31
N LEU A 59 -13.34 4.42 1.85
CA LEU A 59 -14.17 3.25 1.64
C LEU A 59 -13.61 2.03 2.38
N PRO A 60 -14.44 1.25 3.09
CA PRO A 60 -14.01 -0.01 3.67
C PRO A 60 -13.82 -1.03 2.56
N LYS A 61 -12.58 -1.52 2.39
CA LYS A 61 -12.23 -2.53 1.39
C LYS A 61 -11.24 -3.52 1.97
N LYS A 62 -11.38 -4.80 1.60
CA LYS A 62 -10.35 -5.80 1.89
C LYS A 62 -9.08 -5.44 1.12
N GLN A 63 -7.96 -5.36 1.81
CA GLN A 63 -6.65 -5.01 1.26
C GLN A 63 -5.58 -5.90 1.90
N TRP A 64 -4.40 -5.95 1.27
CA TRP A 64 -3.22 -6.64 1.78
C TRP A 64 -2.35 -5.67 2.56
N PHE A 65 -1.88 -6.12 3.73
CA PHE A 65 -1.10 -5.32 4.65
C PHE A 65 0.18 -6.03 5.04
N ILE A 66 1.26 -5.27 5.24
CA ILE A 66 2.43 -5.72 5.99
C ILE A 66 2.38 -5.11 7.38
N LYS A 67 2.55 -5.95 8.40
CA LYS A 67 2.68 -5.52 9.78
C LYS A 67 3.96 -4.73 9.98
N VAL A 68 3.85 -3.41 9.98
CA VAL A 68 4.99 -2.50 10.09
C VAL A 68 4.98 -1.77 11.43
N LYS A 69 3.80 -1.59 12.03
CA LYS A 69 3.65 -0.91 13.32
C LYS A 69 4.38 -1.64 14.45
N ASP A 70 4.38 -2.96 14.40
CA ASP A 70 5.07 -3.80 15.39
C ASP A 70 6.60 -3.60 15.37
N PHE A 71 7.15 -3.01 14.29
CA PHE A 71 8.59 -2.79 14.08
C PHE A 71 9.02 -1.33 14.28
N THR A 72 8.13 -0.44 14.77
CA THR A 72 8.44 0.99 14.92
C THR A 72 9.71 1.25 15.74
N ASP A 73 9.91 0.54 16.85
CA ASP A 73 11.08 0.73 17.71
C ASP A 73 12.38 0.33 17.01
N GLU A 74 12.35 -0.75 16.21
CA GLU A 74 13.50 -1.23 15.44
C GLU A 74 13.82 -0.28 14.28
N ILE A 75 12.81 0.20 13.57
CA ILE A 75 12.94 1.22 12.52
C ILE A 75 13.61 2.48 13.09
N VAL A 76 13.12 2.99 14.23
CA VAL A 76 13.69 4.19 14.86
C VAL A 76 15.12 3.92 15.34
N LYS A 77 15.41 2.72 15.85
CA LYS A 77 16.76 2.34 16.26
C LYS A 77 17.73 2.35 15.07
N VAL A 78 17.40 1.65 13.98
CA VAL A 78 18.23 1.60 12.77
C VAL A 78 18.38 3.00 12.18
N ALA A 79 17.31 3.79 12.13
CA ALA A 79 17.35 5.15 11.62
C ALA A 79 18.28 6.08 12.42
N LYS A 80 18.51 5.83 13.71
CA LYS A 80 19.49 6.59 14.53
C LYS A 80 20.95 6.29 14.16
N GLU A 81 21.22 5.12 13.57
CA GLU A 81 22.56 4.72 13.15
C GLU A 81 22.95 5.34 11.79
N ILE A 82 21.98 5.90 11.06
CA ILE A 82 22.18 6.57 9.77
C ILE A 82 22.66 8.00 10.01
N ASN A 83 23.68 8.43 9.24
CA ASN A 83 24.11 9.83 9.22
C ASN A 83 23.17 10.66 8.30
N TRP A 84 22.27 11.44 8.90
CA TRP A 84 21.29 12.26 8.17
C TRP A 84 21.87 13.62 7.78
N TYR A 85 21.58 14.06 6.55
CA TYR A 85 21.96 15.39 6.05
C TYR A 85 20.78 16.06 5.34
N PRO A 86 20.24 17.16 5.88
CA PRO A 86 20.50 17.74 7.21
C PRO A 86 20.14 16.80 8.38
N GLU A 87 20.76 16.99 9.54
CA GLU A 87 20.63 16.10 10.71
C GLU A 87 19.19 16.00 11.25
N ASP A 88 18.42 17.09 11.16
CA ASP A 88 17.03 17.15 11.62
C ASP A 88 16.07 16.32 10.75
N MET A 89 16.51 15.82 9.58
CA MET A 89 15.69 14.93 8.74
C MET A 89 15.37 13.60 9.43
N PHE A 90 16.21 13.15 10.36
CA PHE A 90 15.91 12.01 11.22
C PHE A 90 14.58 12.20 11.98
N LEU A 91 14.32 13.42 12.49
CA LEU A 91 13.10 13.71 13.24
C LEU A 91 11.85 13.49 12.39
N ARG A 92 11.90 13.80 11.08
CA ARG A 92 10.77 13.57 10.17
C ARG A 92 10.44 12.10 10.00
N LEU A 93 11.45 11.23 9.96
CA LEU A 93 11.24 9.78 9.89
C LEU A 93 10.73 9.26 11.22
N LYS A 94 11.35 9.69 12.33
CA LYS A 94 10.96 9.28 13.68
C LYS A 94 9.51 9.67 13.99
N ASP A 95 9.13 10.93 13.76
CA ASP A 95 7.77 11.43 13.98
C ASP A 95 6.76 10.65 13.13
N TRP A 96 7.12 10.30 11.90
CA TRP A 96 6.28 9.46 11.04
C TRP A 96 6.12 8.05 11.61
N ALA A 97 7.22 7.39 11.97
CA ALA A 97 7.22 6.04 12.52
C ALA A 97 6.40 5.93 13.82
N GLU A 98 6.52 6.92 14.71
CA GLU A 98 5.84 6.96 16.01
C GLU A 98 4.37 7.37 15.90
N SER A 99 3.99 8.18 14.90
CA SER A 99 2.60 8.61 14.69
C SER A 99 1.78 7.68 13.81
N MET A 100 2.39 6.68 13.18
CA MET A 100 1.72 5.77 12.27
C MET A 100 0.79 4.82 13.03
N ASP A 101 -0.51 5.01 12.83
CA ASP A 101 -1.52 4.21 13.53
C ASP A 101 -1.95 2.93 12.81
N TRP A 102 -1.52 2.76 11.55
CA TRP A 102 -1.95 1.66 10.67
C TRP A 102 -0.78 0.91 10.05
N ASP A 103 -1.04 -0.33 9.65
CA ASP A 103 -0.11 -1.15 8.88
C ASP A 103 -0.03 -0.72 7.41
N TRP A 104 1.07 -1.08 6.74
CA TRP A 104 1.31 -0.66 5.37
C TRP A 104 0.40 -1.41 4.41
N VAL A 105 -0.57 -0.69 3.82
CA VAL A 105 -1.40 -1.19 2.73
C VAL A 105 -0.54 -1.36 1.47
N ILE A 106 -0.24 -2.60 1.11
CA ILE A 106 0.61 -2.92 -0.05
C ILE A 106 -0.18 -3.29 -1.30
N SER A 107 -1.49 -3.45 -1.24
CA SER A 107 -2.30 -3.75 -2.43
C SER A 107 -2.78 -2.50 -3.17
N ARG A 108 -2.82 -2.57 -4.50
CA ARG A 108 -3.35 -1.53 -5.39
C ARG A 108 -4.25 -2.17 -6.44
N GLN A 109 -5.44 -1.61 -6.64
CA GLN A 109 -6.35 -2.02 -7.72
C GLN A 109 -5.97 -1.33 -9.01
N ARG A 110 -4.86 -1.76 -9.60
CA ARG A 110 -4.31 -1.25 -10.86
C ARG A 110 -4.00 -2.41 -11.78
N VAL A 111 -3.96 -2.13 -13.08
CA VAL A 111 -3.56 -3.12 -14.10
C VAL A 111 -2.04 -3.26 -14.16
N PHE A 112 -1.31 -2.16 -13.92
CA PHE A 112 0.15 -2.10 -13.98
C PHE A 112 0.76 -2.05 -12.57
N GLY A 113 1.70 -2.96 -12.31
CA GLY A 113 2.46 -3.13 -11.07
C GLY A 113 2.91 -4.58 -10.91
N THR A 114 3.80 -4.86 -9.96
CA THR A 114 4.23 -6.23 -9.64
C THR A 114 3.05 -7.04 -9.08
N PRO A 115 2.67 -8.19 -9.63
CA PRO A 115 1.56 -8.99 -9.11
C PRO A 115 1.92 -9.62 -7.76
N PHE A 116 0.91 -9.89 -6.92
CA PHE A 116 1.09 -10.76 -5.77
C PHE A 116 1.28 -12.20 -6.27
N PRO A 117 2.32 -12.95 -5.88
CA PRO A 117 2.58 -14.28 -6.40
C PRO A 117 1.81 -15.36 -5.64
N PHE A 118 0.51 -15.18 -5.41
CA PHE A 118 -0.30 -16.15 -4.66
C PHE A 118 -1.79 -16.15 -5.00
N TRP A 119 -2.45 -17.25 -4.68
CA TRP A 119 -3.90 -17.44 -4.76
C TRP A 119 -4.49 -17.53 -3.36
N VAL A 120 -5.78 -17.22 -3.23
CA VAL A 120 -6.48 -17.22 -1.95
C VAL A 120 -7.71 -18.10 -2.02
N CYS A 121 -7.89 -18.94 -1.02
CA CYS A 121 -9.13 -19.69 -0.84
C CYS A 121 -10.21 -18.80 -0.23
N LYS A 122 -11.49 -19.11 -0.44
CA LYS A 122 -12.63 -18.37 0.16
C LYS A 122 -12.60 -18.27 1.69
N ASN A 123 -11.90 -19.17 2.38
CA ASN A 123 -11.71 -19.14 3.83
C ASN A 123 -10.53 -18.26 4.29
N GLY A 124 -9.84 -17.58 3.36
CA GLY A 124 -8.69 -16.72 3.63
C GLY A 124 -7.33 -17.43 3.60
N HIS A 125 -7.28 -18.74 3.37
CA HIS A 125 -6.01 -19.46 3.27
C HIS A 125 -5.25 -19.04 2.00
N ILE A 126 -4.00 -18.62 2.17
CA ILE A 126 -3.11 -18.16 1.09
C ILE A 126 -2.29 -19.33 0.59
N VAL A 127 -2.22 -19.48 -0.73
CA VAL A 127 -1.39 -20.47 -1.41
C VAL A 127 -0.38 -19.72 -2.29
N PRO A 128 0.88 -19.58 -1.83
CA PRO A 128 1.91 -18.91 -2.61
C PRO A 128 2.40 -19.77 -3.77
N ALA A 129 2.86 -19.10 -4.83
CA ALA A 129 3.63 -19.70 -5.89
C ALA A 129 4.90 -20.35 -5.33
N ARG A 130 5.40 -21.38 -6.01
CA ARG A 130 6.70 -21.96 -5.69
C ARG A 130 7.79 -21.02 -6.18
N GLU A 131 8.92 -21.00 -5.49
CA GLU A 131 10.01 -20.07 -5.79
C GLU A 131 10.58 -20.31 -7.20
N GLU A 132 10.64 -21.58 -7.63
CA GLU A 132 11.09 -22.00 -8.96
C GLU A 132 10.13 -21.64 -10.10
N ASP A 133 8.86 -21.33 -9.80
CA ASP A 133 7.88 -20.91 -10.80
C ASP A 133 7.91 -19.39 -11.05
N LEU A 134 8.62 -18.64 -10.21
CA LEU A 134 8.67 -17.18 -10.33
C LEU A 134 9.45 -16.76 -11.59
N PRO A 135 9.01 -15.67 -12.27
CA PRO A 135 7.89 -14.81 -11.93
C PRO A 135 6.53 -15.38 -12.38
N VAL A 136 5.50 -15.23 -11.54
CA VAL A 136 4.11 -15.58 -11.89
C VAL A 136 3.19 -14.38 -11.73
N ASP A 137 2.12 -14.37 -12.52
CA ASP A 137 0.99 -13.47 -12.40
C ASP A 137 -0.31 -14.28 -12.26
N PRO A 138 -0.90 -14.37 -11.05
CA PRO A 138 -2.12 -15.14 -10.82
C PRO A 138 -3.30 -14.76 -11.71
N ARG A 139 -3.28 -13.59 -12.36
CA ARG A 139 -4.31 -13.19 -13.33
C ARG A 139 -4.31 -14.05 -14.59
N PHE A 140 -3.16 -14.66 -14.92
CA PHE A 140 -2.95 -15.43 -16.15
C PHE A 140 -2.44 -16.85 -15.88
N ASP A 141 -1.69 -17.03 -14.79
CA ASP A 141 -1.08 -18.29 -14.42
C ASP A 141 -1.98 -19.13 -13.50
N LYS A 142 -1.72 -20.44 -13.45
CA LYS A 142 -2.45 -21.38 -12.59
C LYS A 142 -1.79 -21.49 -11.22
N PRO A 143 -2.57 -21.77 -10.15
CA PRO A 143 -2.01 -22.05 -8.84
C PRO A 143 -1.11 -23.28 -8.88
N PRO A 144 -0.11 -23.37 -7.98
CA PRO A 144 0.79 -24.52 -7.91
C PRO A 144 0.08 -25.82 -7.47
N VAL A 145 -1.13 -25.69 -6.92
CA VAL A 145 -2.02 -26.81 -6.57
C VAL A 145 -3.44 -26.53 -7.07
N GLU A 146 -4.16 -27.56 -7.50
CA GLU A 146 -5.52 -27.39 -8.08
C GLU A 146 -6.57 -26.95 -7.06
N LYS A 147 -6.38 -27.32 -5.78
CA LYS A 147 -7.33 -27.08 -4.70
C LYS A 147 -6.61 -26.62 -3.44
N CYS A 148 -7.33 -25.89 -2.59
CA CYS A 148 -6.84 -25.45 -1.30
C CYS A 148 -6.42 -26.66 -0.44
N PRO A 149 -5.18 -26.71 0.07
CA PRO A 149 -4.69 -27.86 0.83
C PRO A 149 -5.34 -27.98 2.22
N VAL A 150 -6.04 -26.94 2.70
CA VAL A 150 -6.69 -26.92 4.02
C VAL A 150 -8.14 -27.40 3.97
N CYS A 151 -8.89 -27.03 2.93
CA CYS A 151 -10.34 -27.33 2.86
C CYS A 151 -10.81 -27.95 1.54
N GLY A 152 -9.93 -28.14 0.56
CA GLY A 152 -10.25 -28.75 -0.72
C GLY A 152 -11.08 -27.87 -1.68
N ALA A 153 -11.36 -26.62 -1.32
CA ALA A 153 -12.08 -25.68 -2.18
C ALA A 153 -11.19 -25.11 -3.30
N GLU A 154 -11.82 -24.49 -4.30
CA GLU A 154 -11.12 -23.78 -5.38
C GLU A 154 -10.36 -22.55 -4.85
N LEU A 155 -9.27 -22.24 -5.54
CA LEU A 155 -8.40 -21.09 -5.25
C LEU A 155 -8.73 -19.95 -6.21
N GLU A 156 -8.89 -18.75 -5.66
CA GLU A 156 -9.13 -17.53 -6.43
C GLU A 156 -7.81 -16.75 -6.60
N PRO A 157 -7.51 -16.26 -7.81
CA PRO A 157 -6.29 -15.49 -8.02
C PRO A 157 -6.37 -14.14 -7.33
N VAL A 158 -5.25 -13.70 -6.75
CA VAL A 158 -5.14 -12.33 -6.27
C VAL A 158 -4.87 -11.42 -7.46
N THR A 159 -5.84 -10.56 -7.78
CA THR A 159 -5.79 -9.68 -8.95
C THR A 159 -5.22 -8.29 -8.65
N ASP A 160 -4.98 -7.99 -7.38
CA ASP A 160 -4.30 -6.76 -6.97
C ASP A 160 -2.83 -6.79 -7.43
N VAL A 161 -2.24 -5.61 -7.56
CA VAL A 161 -0.79 -5.46 -7.73
C VAL A 161 -0.19 -4.81 -6.49
N LEU A 162 1.11 -5.02 -6.28
CA LEU A 162 1.88 -4.42 -5.21
C LEU A 162 1.96 -2.89 -5.38
N ASP A 163 2.05 -2.21 -4.24
CA ASP A 163 2.40 -0.82 -4.15
C ASP A 163 3.83 -0.61 -4.68
N CYS A 164 4.06 0.41 -5.49
CA CYS A 164 5.37 0.67 -6.08
C CYS A 164 6.44 1.00 -5.03
N TRP A 165 6.02 1.39 -3.83
CA TRP A 165 6.91 1.55 -2.69
C TRP A 165 7.48 0.23 -2.19
N VAL A 166 6.82 -0.92 -2.42
CA VAL A 166 7.38 -2.25 -2.16
C VAL A 166 8.56 -2.49 -3.10
N ASP A 167 8.37 -2.31 -4.40
CA ASP A 167 9.43 -2.52 -5.40
C ASP A 167 10.65 -1.61 -5.13
N SER A 168 10.40 -0.33 -4.83
CA SER A 168 11.49 0.61 -4.55
C SER A 168 12.14 0.37 -3.18
N SER A 169 11.41 -0.11 -2.18
CA SER A 169 11.95 -0.35 -0.84
C SER A 169 13.15 -1.30 -0.85
N ILE A 170 13.13 -2.31 -1.70
CA ILE A 170 14.19 -3.33 -1.83
C ILE A 170 15.35 -2.92 -2.75
N THR A 171 15.37 -1.67 -3.26
CA THR A 171 16.44 -1.21 -4.18
C THR A 171 17.85 -1.51 -3.68
N PRO A 172 18.20 -1.27 -2.39
CA PRO A 172 19.53 -1.64 -1.87
C PRO A 172 19.84 -3.13 -1.99
N LEU A 173 18.87 -4.01 -1.73
CA LEU A 173 19.04 -5.46 -1.86
C LEU A 173 19.30 -5.86 -3.32
N ILE A 174 18.59 -5.24 -4.26
CA ILE A 174 18.77 -5.50 -5.70
C ILE A 174 20.17 -5.07 -6.17
N ILE A 175 20.59 -3.83 -5.89
CA ILE A 175 21.89 -3.33 -6.38
C ILE A 175 23.09 -4.02 -5.70
N THR A 176 22.88 -4.57 -4.50
CA THR A 176 23.88 -5.38 -3.78
C THR A 176 23.80 -6.87 -4.13
N ARG A 177 22.98 -7.28 -5.11
CA ARG A 177 22.85 -8.68 -5.57
C ARG A 177 22.50 -9.66 -4.45
N TRP A 178 21.68 -9.21 -3.50
CA TRP A 178 21.31 -10.00 -2.33
C TRP A 178 20.63 -11.33 -2.72
N TYR A 179 19.73 -11.30 -3.71
CA TYR A 179 18.98 -12.50 -4.11
C TYR A 179 19.90 -13.57 -4.71
N GLU A 180 20.83 -13.18 -5.58
CA GLU A 180 21.82 -14.07 -6.16
C GLU A 180 22.76 -14.63 -5.09
N ALA A 181 23.15 -13.80 -4.12
CA ALA A 181 23.98 -14.22 -2.99
C ALA A 181 23.30 -15.33 -2.16
N ILE A 182 22.01 -15.19 -1.83
CA ILE A 182 21.29 -16.22 -1.06
C ILE A 182 20.98 -17.47 -1.90
N LYS A 183 20.99 -17.37 -3.24
CA LYS A 183 20.88 -18.51 -4.16
C LYS A 183 22.21 -19.27 -4.37
N GLY A 184 23.29 -18.82 -3.75
CA GLY A 184 24.59 -19.51 -3.76
C GLY A 184 25.57 -19.03 -4.84
N ASP A 185 25.34 -17.87 -5.46
CA ASP A 185 26.35 -17.23 -6.30
C ASP A 185 27.46 -16.62 -5.40
N GLU A 186 28.64 -17.23 -5.43
CA GLU A 186 29.81 -16.83 -4.63
C GLU A 186 30.34 -15.43 -4.99
N GLU A 187 30.20 -14.99 -6.25
CA GLU A 187 30.60 -13.64 -6.66
C GLU A 187 29.60 -12.62 -6.11
N ALA A 188 28.30 -12.91 -6.24
CA ALA A 188 27.24 -12.08 -5.66
C ALA A 188 27.37 -12.00 -4.14
N LYS A 189 27.73 -13.09 -3.47
CA LYS A 189 27.93 -13.11 -2.02
C LYS A 189 29.05 -12.17 -1.58
N LYS A 190 30.22 -12.23 -2.24
CA LYS A 190 31.33 -11.30 -1.97
C LYS A 190 30.92 -9.85 -2.26
N TRP A 191 30.15 -9.63 -3.32
CA TRP A 191 29.63 -8.31 -3.67
C TRP A 191 28.67 -7.79 -2.60
N PHE A 192 27.72 -8.60 -2.14
CA PHE A 192 26.76 -8.26 -1.10
C PHE A 192 27.47 -7.93 0.22
N GLU A 193 28.36 -8.80 0.69
CA GLU A 193 29.12 -8.62 1.93
C GLU A 193 29.98 -7.35 1.93
N HIS A 194 30.48 -6.93 0.76
CA HIS A 194 31.27 -5.71 0.63
C HIS A 194 30.42 -4.44 0.51
N ASN A 195 29.26 -4.50 -0.15
CA ASN A 195 28.48 -3.32 -0.54
C ASN A 195 27.22 -3.09 0.29
N PHE A 196 26.79 -4.05 1.11
CA PHE A 196 25.66 -3.90 2.02
C PHE A 196 26.16 -3.69 3.46
N PRO A 197 25.61 -2.73 4.22
CA PRO A 197 24.58 -1.76 3.82
C PRO A 197 25.12 -0.68 2.87
N THR A 198 24.24 -0.15 2.01
CA THR A 198 24.61 0.90 1.03
C THR A 198 25.05 2.18 1.73
N ALA A 199 26.23 2.71 1.39
CA ALA A 199 26.87 3.81 2.12
C ALA A 199 26.23 5.20 1.92
N LEU A 200 25.63 5.48 0.76
CA LEU A 200 25.08 6.78 0.43
C LEU A 200 23.73 6.65 -0.26
N ARG A 201 22.75 7.45 0.17
CA ARG A 201 21.40 7.49 -0.39
C ARG A 201 20.87 8.92 -0.49
N PRO A 202 21.11 9.62 -1.62
CA PRO A 202 20.54 10.94 -1.84
C PRO A 202 19.05 10.81 -2.17
N GLN A 203 18.20 11.56 -1.47
CA GLN A 203 16.75 11.57 -1.71
C GLN A 203 16.12 12.88 -1.24
N GLY A 204 14.93 13.17 -1.77
CA GLY A 204 14.14 14.33 -1.37
C GLY A 204 13.45 14.16 -0.01
N THR A 205 13.05 15.28 0.59
CA THR A 205 12.34 15.29 1.88
C THR A 205 10.92 14.73 1.80
N ASP A 206 10.35 14.71 0.60
CA ASP A 206 9.01 14.24 0.25
C ASP A 206 8.84 12.72 0.39
N ILE A 207 9.93 11.96 0.25
CA ILE A 207 9.93 10.49 0.23
C ILE A 207 10.58 9.86 1.47
N ILE A 208 10.80 10.65 2.53
CA ILE A 208 11.26 10.14 3.83
C ILE A 208 10.22 9.18 4.44
N ARG A 209 8.93 9.54 4.34
CA ARG A 209 7.81 8.75 4.90
C ARG A 209 7.40 7.55 4.04
N THR A 210 7.97 7.44 2.85
CA THR A 210 7.71 6.34 1.91
C THR A 210 8.99 5.57 1.67
N TRP A 211 9.78 5.94 0.65
CA TRP A 211 10.92 5.15 0.22
C TRP A 211 11.95 4.93 1.32
N ALA A 212 12.32 5.98 2.08
CA ALA A 212 13.30 5.83 3.15
C ALA A 212 12.77 4.94 4.28
N PHE A 213 11.57 5.26 4.77
CA PHE A 213 10.89 4.51 5.82
C PHE A 213 10.74 3.03 5.47
N TYR A 214 10.20 2.71 4.30
CA TYR A 214 9.96 1.33 3.89
C TYR A 214 11.22 0.55 3.54
N THR A 215 12.34 1.21 3.21
CA THR A 215 13.62 0.49 3.07
C THR A 215 14.30 0.20 4.41
N ILE A 216 14.02 1.01 5.43
CA ILE A 216 14.59 0.80 6.78
C ILE A 216 13.80 -0.28 7.53
N PHE A 217 12.49 -0.35 7.30
CA PHE A 217 11.66 -1.49 7.68
C PHE A 217 12.11 -2.77 6.97
#